data_AF-A0A6B2LQ33-F1
#
_entry.id   AF-A0A6B2LQ33-F1
#
_cell.length_a   1.000
_cell.length_b   1.000
_cell.length_c   1.000
_cell.angle_alpha   90.00
_cell.angle_beta   90.00
_cell.angle_gamma   90.00
#
_symmetry.space_group_name_H-M   'P 1'
#
loop_
_entity.id
_entity.type
_entity.pdbx_description
1 polymer ?
#
loop_
_entity_poly.entity_id
_entity_poly.type
_entity_poly.pdbx_seq_one_letter_code
_entity_poly.pdbx_strand_id
1 'polypeptide(L)'
;MRVLADEYNNKNNQLNEVNREIEKINKFLQFDYGPDAIFSYMKDQTTEFKTPEYTYTLQLFDSVTQGHTRVGNWKEFRNNYSEMLYDNGERCWGGPDRSMVVHLVCGAETQILEVKEPAKCEYMMTMKTPGACTETAL
;
A
#
# COMPACT_ATOMS: atom_id res chain seq x y z
N MET A 1 -14.29 33.86 -34.06
CA MET A 1 -15.02 32.84 -33.27
C MET A 1 -14.23 31.57 -33.01
N ARG A 2 -13.49 30.97 -33.97
CA ARG A 2 -12.67 29.76 -33.72
C ARG A 2 -11.57 29.92 -32.65
N VAL A 3 -10.77 30.98 -32.73
CA VAL A 3 -9.65 31.24 -31.79
C VAL A 3 -10.09 31.31 -30.32
N LEU A 4 -11.22 31.97 -30.04
CA LEU A 4 -11.77 32.07 -28.67
C LEU A 4 -12.29 30.72 -28.16
N ALA A 5 -12.87 29.89 -29.03
CA ALA A 5 -13.32 28.56 -28.65
C ALA A 5 -12.13 27.64 -28.35
N ASP A 6 -11.05 27.72 -29.13
CA ASP A 6 -9.83 26.96 -28.90
C ASP A 6 -9.15 27.38 -27.58
N GLU A 7 -9.06 28.69 -27.31
CA GLU A 7 -8.51 29.20 -26.05
C GLU A 7 -9.36 28.79 -24.83
N TYR A 8 -10.69 28.86 -24.95
CA TYR A 8 -11.61 28.39 -23.92
C TYR A 8 -11.42 26.91 -23.63
N ASN A 9 -11.37 26.06 -24.67
CA ASN A 9 -11.16 24.63 -24.52
C ASN A 9 -9.82 24.31 -23.86
N ASN A 10 -8.75 25.03 -24.23
CA ASN A 10 -7.44 24.86 -23.62
C ASN A 10 -7.47 25.18 -22.12
N LYS A 11 -8.01 26.35 -21.74
CA LYS A 11 -8.15 26.75 -20.33
C LYS A 11 -9.03 25.78 -19.54
N ASN A 12 -10.10 25.28 -20.14
CA ASN A 12 -10.98 24.31 -19.50
C ASN A 12 -10.28 22.97 -19.24
N ASN A 13 -9.43 22.52 -20.17
CA ASN A 13 -8.61 21.32 -19.98
C ASN A 13 -7.59 21.51 -18.85
N GLN A 14 -6.91 22.66 -18.82
CA GLN A 14 -5.98 23.01 -17.73
C GLN A 14 -6.68 23.04 -16.37
N LEU A 15 -7.87 23.66 -16.29
CA LEU A 15 -8.68 23.69 -15.07
C LEU A 15 -9.04 22.27 -14.59
N ASN A 16 -9.44 21.40 -15.52
CA ASN A 16 -9.78 20.02 -15.20
C ASN A 16 -8.56 19.23 -14.71
N GLU A 17 -7.37 19.49 -15.25
CA GLU A 17 -6.12 18.88 -14.80
C GLU A 17 -5.76 19.32 -13.38
N VAL A 18 -5.78 20.62 -13.12
CA VAL A 18 -5.53 21.18 -11.78
C VAL A 18 -6.53 20.64 -10.75
N ASN A 19 -7.81 20.54 -11.10
CA ASN A 19 -8.81 19.96 -10.19
C ASN A 19 -8.53 18.49 -9.85
N ARG A 20 -8.06 17.69 -10.82
CA ARG A 20 -7.65 16.30 -10.56
C ARG A 20 -6.43 16.21 -9.64
N GLU A 21 -5.49 17.14 -9.75
CA GLU A 21 -4.34 17.21 -8.84
C GLU A 21 -4.76 17.57 -7.42
N ILE A 22 -5.64 18.56 -7.26
CA ILE A 22 -6.22 18.93 -5.97
C ILE A 22 -6.93 17.72 -5.33
N GLU A 23 -7.71 16.97 -6.10
CA GLU A 23 -8.37 15.75 -5.62
C GLU A 23 -7.37 14.69 -5.17
N LYS A 24 -6.26 14.49 -5.89
CA LYS A 24 -5.21 13.55 -5.49
C LYS A 24 -4.52 13.97 -4.20
N ILE A 25 -4.17 15.25 -4.08
CA ILE A 25 -3.52 15.80 -2.87
C ILE A 25 -4.46 15.68 -1.67
N ASN A 26 -5.74 16.04 -1.83
CA ASN A 26 -6.72 15.91 -0.75
C ASN A 26 -6.89 14.46 -0.29
N LYS A 27 -6.93 13.51 -1.24
CA LYS A 27 -6.97 12.08 -0.90
C LYS A 27 -5.73 11.62 -0.13
N PHE A 28 -4.54 12.10 -0.53
CA PHE A 28 -3.30 11.82 0.19
C PHE A 28 -3.37 12.38 1.62
N LEU A 29 -3.74 13.65 1.80
CA LEU A 29 -3.80 14.29 3.12
C LEU A 29 -4.83 13.68 4.07
N GLN A 30 -5.89 13.05 3.55
CA GLN A 30 -6.92 12.38 4.35
C GLN A 30 -6.58 10.93 4.70
N PHE A 31 -5.51 10.38 4.13
CA PHE A 31 -5.15 9.00 4.31
C PHE A 31 -4.43 8.78 5.64
N ASP A 32 -4.71 7.67 6.32
CA ASP A 32 -4.02 7.29 7.56
C ASP A 32 -2.63 6.72 7.25
N TYR A 33 -1.60 7.54 7.47
CA TYR A 33 -0.19 7.18 7.35
C TYR A 33 0.47 6.91 8.70
N GLY A 34 -0.31 6.63 9.73
CA GLY A 34 0.19 6.46 11.09
C GLY A 34 0.44 7.77 11.84
N PRO A 35 0.94 7.66 13.09
CA PRO A 35 1.23 8.80 13.94
C PRO A 35 2.17 9.78 13.24
N ASP A 36 1.82 11.07 13.28
CA ASP A 36 2.56 12.14 12.61
C ASP A 36 2.84 11.88 11.11
N ALA A 37 1.99 11.05 10.48
CA ALA A 37 2.14 10.58 9.11
C ALA A 37 3.51 9.93 8.81
N ILE A 38 4.10 9.25 9.81
CA ILE A 38 5.45 8.70 9.73
C ILE A 38 5.64 7.72 8.55
N PHE A 39 4.59 7.00 8.14
CA PHE A 39 4.67 6.06 7.00
C PHE A 39 4.35 6.71 5.65
N SER A 40 4.09 8.03 5.59
CA SER A 40 3.69 8.70 4.34
C SER A 40 4.72 8.58 3.23
N TYR A 41 6.02 8.54 3.57
CA TYR A 41 7.10 8.36 2.60
C TYR A 41 7.03 7.01 1.87
N MET A 42 6.38 6.01 2.46
CA MET A 42 6.22 4.67 1.89
C MET A 42 5.13 4.60 0.83
N LYS A 43 4.27 5.62 0.70
CA LYS A 43 3.19 5.63 -0.29
C LYS A 43 3.74 5.47 -1.71
N ASP A 44 3.10 4.60 -2.48
CA ASP A 44 3.47 4.26 -3.87
C ASP A 44 4.81 3.52 -4.03
N GLN A 45 5.51 3.20 -2.94
CA GLN A 45 6.67 2.31 -3.01
C GLN A 45 6.23 0.86 -3.17
N THR A 46 7.06 0.09 -3.87
CA THR A 46 6.87 -1.34 -4.09
C THR A 46 8.06 -2.10 -3.53
N THR A 47 7.79 -3.18 -2.79
CA THR A 47 8.81 -4.11 -2.31
C THR A 47 8.47 -5.53 -2.74
N GLU A 48 9.51 -6.34 -3.00
CA GLU A 48 9.35 -7.71 -3.47
C GLU A 48 10.08 -8.70 -2.57
N PHE A 49 9.52 -9.89 -2.46
CA PHE A 49 10.14 -11.03 -1.80
C PHE A 49 10.04 -12.28 -2.67
N LYS A 50 11.19 -12.85 -3.01
CA LYS A 50 11.27 -14.03 -3.89
C LYS A 50 11.47 -15.29 -3.07
N THR A 51 10.56 -16.24 -3.26
CA THR A 51 10.69 -17.62 -2.79
C THR A 51 10.95 -18.53 -4.00
N PRO A 52 11.31 -19.81 -3.79
CA PRO A 52 11.43 -20.76 -4.90
C PRO A 52 10.13 -20.95 -5.71
N GLU A 53 8.98 -20.77 -5.06
CA GLU A 53 7.65 -21.05 -5.63
C GLU A 53 7.01 -19.79 -6.22
N TYR A 54 7.11 -18.66 -5.51
CA TYR A 54 6.40 -17.42 -5.85
C TYR A 54 7.24 -16.17 -5.59
N THR A 55 6.94 -15.11 -6.34
CA THR A 55 7.34 -13.74 -5.98
C THR A 55 6.15 -13.04 -5.35
N TYR A 56 6.35 -12.53 -4.14
CA TYR A 56 5.39 -11.68 -3.46
C TYR A 56 5.73 -10.22 -3.75
N THR A 57 4.74 -9.44 -4.16
CA THR A 57 4.90 -8.01 -4.44
C THR A 57 3.95 -7.23 -3.54
N LEU A 58 4.52 -6.37 -2.70
CA LEU A 58 3.80 -5.49 -1.78
C LEU A 58 3.88 -4.05 -2.32
N GLN A 59 2.73 -3.52 -2.75
CA GLN A 59 2.54 -2.12 -3.04
C GLN A 59 1.99 -1.44 -1.79
N LEU A 60 2.81 -0.59 -1.17
CA LEU A 60 2.50 -0.01 0.12
C LEU A 60 1.27 0.89 0.01
N PHE A 61 0.29 0.64 0.88
CA PHE A 61 -1.02 1.29 0.90
C PHE A 61 -1.92 1.04 -0.33
N ASP A 62 -1.64 0.00 -1.11
CA ASP A 62 -2.47 -0.36 -2.27
C ASP A 62 -2.84 -1.85 -2.28
N SER A 63 -1.89 -2.74 -2.58
CA SER A 63 -2.20 -4.16 -2.70
C SER A 63 -1.00 -5.10 -2.48
N VAL A 64 -1.30 -6.39 -2.28
CA VAL A 64 -0.30 -7.47 -2.26
C VAL A 64 -0.67 -8.53 -3.30
N THR A 65 0.32 -9.00 -4.04
CA THR A 65 0.17 -10.13 -4.98
C THR A 65 1.18 -11.24 -4.70
N GLN A 66 0.79 -12.46 -5.07
CA GLN A 66 1.63 -13.66 -5.12
C GLN A 66 1.63 -14.13 -6.59
N GLY A 67 2.71 -13.84 -7.32
CA GLY A 67 2.73 -13.98 -8.78
C GLY A 67 1.61 -13.15 -9.42
N HIS A 68 0.66 -13.82 -10.09
CA HIS A 68 -0.50 -13.17 -10.70
C HIS A 68 -1.74 -13.11 -9.81
N THR A 69 -1.72 -13.78 -8.65
CA THR A 69 -2.86 -13.85 -7.74
C THR A 69 -2.84 -12.70 -6.75
N ARG A 70 -3.93 -11.97 -6.63
CA ARG A 70 -4.11 -10.93 -5.61
C ARG A 70 -4.32 -11.56 -4.24
N VAL A 71 -3.42 -11.27 -3.31
CA VAL A 71 -3.50 -11.74 -1.92
C VAL A 71 -4.36 -10.82 -1.08
N GLY A 72 -4.33 -9.51 -1.33
CA GLY A 72 -5.18 -8.56 -0.60
C GLY A 72 -5.02 -7.13 -1.10
N ASN A 73 -5.97 -6.29 -0.74
CA ASN A 73 -5.90 -4.84 -0.93
C ASN A 73 -5.72 -4.19 0.43
N TRP A 74 -4.99 -3.08 0.47
CA TRP A 74 -4.81 -2.29 1.68
C TRP A 74 -6.17 -1.98 2.32
N LYS A 75 -6.26 -2.21 3.64
CA LYS A 75 -7.48 -1.98 4.40
C LYS A 75 -7.27 -1.00 5.54
N GLU A 76 -6.38 -1.31 6.48
CA GLU A 76 -6.17 -0.51 7.68
C GLU A 76 -4.86 -0.86 8.39
N PHE A 77 -4.41 0.05 9.26
CA PHE A 77 -3.46 -0.29 10.31
C PHE A 77 -4.14 -1.00 11.47
N ARG A 78 -3.40 -1.88 12.15
CA ARG A 78 -3.82 -2.61 13.35
C ARG A 78 -2.72 -2.57 14.41
N ASN A 79 -3.07 -3.01 15.62
CA ASN A 79 -2.15 -3.19 16.74
C ASN A 79 -1.25 -1.96 16.97
N ASN A 80 -1.86 -0.79 17.12
CA ASN A 80 -1.17 0.49 17.31
C ASN A 80 -0.10 0.75 16.24
N TYR A 81 -0.47 0.59 14.97
CA TYR A 81 0.40 0.83 13.80
C TYR A 81 1.59 -0.13 13.67
N SER A 82 1.63 -1.23 14.43
CA SER A 82 2.62 -2.29 14.22
C SER A 82 2.24 -3.28 13.12
N GLU A 83 1.00 -3.24 12.65
CA GLU A 83 0.48 -4.14 11.61
C GLU A 83 -0.26 -3.41 10.52
N MET A 84 -0.06 -3.86 9.29
CA MET A 84 -0.74 -3.42 8.09
C MET A 84 -1.60 -4.58 7.56
N LEU A 85 -2.92 -4.38 7.50
CA LEU A 85 -3.85 -5.37 6.99
C LEU A 85 -4.10 -5.17 5.49
N TYR A 86 -3.94 -6.26 4.75
CA TYR A 86 -4.37 -6.41 3.36
C TYR A 86 -5.44 -7.50 3.28
N ASP A 87 -6.63 -7.17 2.79
CA ASP A 87 -7.81 -8.03 2.86
C ASP A 87 -8.58 -8.02 1.52
N ASN A 88 -9.60 -8.87 1.40
CA ASN A 88 -10.42 -9.02 0.19
C ASN A 88 -9.57 -9.35 -1.05
N GLY A 89 -8.64 -10.29 -0.91
CA GLY A 89 -7.91 -10.86 -2.03
C GLY A 89 -8.76 -11.80 -2.89
N GLU A 90 -8.13 -12.45 -3.85
CA GLU A 90 -8.80 -13.43 -4.70
C GLU A 90 -9.36 -14.61 -3.90
N ARG A 91 -10.56 -15.06 -4.29
CA ARG A 91 -11.25 -16.20 -3.67
C ARG A 91 -10.36 -17.43 -3.61
N CYS A 92 -10.24 -18.02 -2.43
CA CYS A 92 -9.55 -19.28 -2.22
C CYS A 92 -10.52 -20.46 -2.27
N TRP A 93 -10.16 -21.53 -2.99
CA TRP A 93 -10.99 -22.73 -3.00
C TRP A 93 -10.90 -23.47 -1.66
N GLY A 94 -12.02 -23.57 -0.95
CA GLY A 94 -12.08 -24.22 0.36
C GLY A 94 -11.28 -23.48 1.43
N GLY A 95 -11.32 -22.16 1.42
CA GLY A 95 -10.74 -21.25 2.40
C GLY A 95 -11.47 -19.89 2.39
N PRO A 96 -11.07 -18.94 3.22
CA PRO A 96 -11.55 -17.56 3.15
C PRO A 96 -11.05 -16.87 1.88
N ASP A 97 -11.51 -15.64 1.64
CA ASP A 97 -10.82 -14.80 0.66
C ASP A 97 -9.39 -14.57 1.13
N ARG A 98 -8.44 -14.52 0.18
CA ARG A 98 -7.03 -14.35 0.54
C ARG A 98 -6.86 -13.04 1.33
N SER A 99 -5.97 -13.09 2.32
CA SER A 99 -5.60 -11.92 3.11
C SER A 99 -4.16 -12.01 3.58
N MET A 100 -3.54 -10.87 3.85
CA MET A 100 -2.20 -10.79 4.41
C MET A 100 -2.14 -9.78 5.56
N VAL A 101 -1.48 -10.17 6.64
CA VAL A 101 -1.03 -9.25 7.69
C VAL A 101 0.46 -8.99 7.49
N VAL A 102 0.84 -7.73 7.35
CA VAL A 102 2.24 -7.30 7.28
C VAL A 102 2.63 -6.73 8.65
N HIS A 103 3.50 -7.43 9.35
CA HIS A 103 4.10 -6.97 10.61
C HIS A 103 5.27 -6.03 10.34
N LEU A 104 5.23 -4.86 10.96
CA LEU A 104 6.27 -3.84 10.85
C LEU A 104 7.27 -3.99 11.98
N VAL A 105 8.55 -4.10 11.63
CA VAL A 105 9.66 -4.12 12.59
C VAL A 105 10.63 -2.99 12.30
N CYS A 106 11.28 -2.46 13.34
CA CYS A 106 12.28 -1.40 13.16
C CYS A 106 13.47 -1.89 12.33
N GLY A 107 13.92 -1.07 11.39
CA GLY A 107 15.15 -1.29 10.64
C GLY A 107 15.50 -0.10 9.74
N ALA A 108 16.77 0.01 9.35
CA ALA A 108 17.29 1.17 8.61
C ALA A 108 16.77 1.31 7.17
N GLU A 109 16.19 0.25 6.60
CA GLU A 109 15.69 0.23 5.22
C GLU A 109 14.32 -0.44 5.19
N THR A 110 13.50 -0.06 4.21
CA THR A 110 12.21 -0.70 3.94
C THR A 110 12.44 -1.96 3.11
N GLN A 111 12.30 -3.16 3.71
CA GLN A 111 12.40 -4.42 2.97
C GLN A 111 11.61 -5.54 3.64
N ILE A 112 11.14 -6.49 2.83
CA ILE A 112 10.49 -7.72 3.31
C ILE A 112 11.57 -8.68 3.82
N LEU A 113 11.38 -9.20 5.04
CA LEU A 113 12.28 -10.17 5.67
C LEU A 113 11.81 -11.61 5.43
N GLU A 114 10.50 -11.84 5.51
CA GLU A 114 9.93 -13.18 5.45
C GLU A 114 8.45 -13.12 5.04
N VAL A 115 7.98 -14.18 4.39
CA VAL A 115 6.55 -14.44 4.12
C VAL A 115 6.21 -15.87 4.55
N LYS A 116 5.09 -16.04 5.25
CA LYS A 116 4.55 -17.31 5.76
C LYS A 116 3.08 -17.45 5.40
N GLU A 117 2.60 -18.67 5.25
CA GLU A 117 1.18 -19.02 5.14
C GLU A 117 0.78 -19.85 6.37
N PRO A 118 0.55 -19.21 7.54
CA PRO A 118 0.22 -19.93 8.78
C PRO A 118 -1.09 -20.72 8.70
N ALA A 119 -2.04 -20.25 7.90
CA ALA A 119 -3.29 -20.93 7.60
C ALA A 119 -3.62 -20.78 6.11
N LYS A 120 -4.43 -21.69 5.58
CA LYS A 120 -4.72 -21.73 4.15
C LYS A 120 -5.31 -20.40 3.66
N CYS A 121 -4.64 -19.77 2.71
CA CYS A 121 -4.99 -18.48 2.12
C CYS A 121 -4.96 -17.28 3.10
N GLU A 122 -4.36 -17.46 4.27
CA GLU A 122 -4.08 -16.40 5.23
C GLU A 122 -2.55 -16.28 5.35
N TYR A 123 -2.02 -15.14 4.93
CA TYR A 123 -0.59 -14.92 4.83
C TYR A 123 -0.10 -13.95 5.90
N MET A 124 1.16 -14.10 6.27
CA MET A 124 1.86 -13.22 7.19
C MET A 124 3.17 -12.80 6.55
N MET A 125 3.47 -11.51 6.59
CA MET A 125 4.72 -10.96 6.07
C MET A 125 5.39 -10.14 7.17
N THR A 126 6.70 -10.29 7.33
CA THR A 126 7.48 -9.43 8.23
C THR A 126 8.26 -8.44 7.37
N MET A 127 8.07 -7.15 7.58
CA MET A 127 8.76 -6.08 6.86
C MET A 127 9.52 -5.19 7.84
N LYS A 128 10.81 -4.97 7.60
CA LYS A 128 11.55 -3.92 8.32
C LYS A 128 11.32 -2.57 7.65
N THR A 129 11.24 -1.50 8.43
CA THR A 129 11.13 -0.13 7.93
C THR A 129 11.54 0.91 8.97
N PRO A 130 12.17 2.04 8.57
CA PRO A 130 12.51 3.12 9.50
C PRO A 130 11.30 3.67 10.28
N GLY A 131 10.12 3.73 9.65
CA GLY A 131 8.90 4.23 10.31
C GLY A 131 8.42 3.40 11.51
N ALA A 132 8.92 2.16 11.66
CA ALA A 132 8.62 1.32 12.83
C ALA A 132 9.61 1.50 13.98
N CYS A 133 10.64 2.33 13.81
CA CYS A 133 11.59 2.67 14.87
C CYS A 133 10.99 3.79 15.73
N THR A 134 10.64 3.45 16.97
CA THR A 134 10.26 4.44 18.01
C THR A 134 11.44 4.68 18.94
N GLU A 135 11.51 5.84 19.60
CA GLU A 135 12.56 6.14 20.58
C GLU A 135 12.70 5.07 21.68
N THR A 136 11.62 4.33 21.97
CA THR A 136 11.57 3.29 23.01
C THR A 136 12.18 1.95 22.58
N ALA A 137 12.57 1.78 21.31
CA ALA A 137 13.08 0.52 20.76
C ALA A 137 14.60 0.53 20.47
N LEU A 138 15.32 1.53 20.98
CA LEU A 138 16.79 1.64 20.95
C LEU A 138 17.42 1.27 22.30
#